data_AF-A0A8J5MFA7-F1
#
_entry.id   AF-A0A8J5MFA7-F1
#
_cell.length_a   1.000
_cell.length_b   1.000
_cell.length_c   1.000
_cell.angle_alpha   90.00
_cell.angle_beta   90.00
_cell.angle_gamma   90.00
#
_symmetry.space_group_name_H-M   'P 1'
#
loop_
_entity.id
_entity.type
_entity.pdbx_description
1 polymer ?
#
loop_
_entity_poly.entity_id
_entity_poly.type
_entity_poly.pdbx_seq_one_letter_code
_entity_poly.pdbx_strand_id
1 'polypeptide(L)'
;MKVEDGQEEAGVMVSASAGETALSEMNAAFASCLSLVCPPIQYPPHCRFNPVRDAADTAEIEARLEEFFLHAKQLEQLFLNDTADSLSSMTLESSTAEADAEVTGGRQQQSELELEILNLEAELAEKNDLIEKYTEVVRGWEGKFKRLDHRMSPDRE
;
A
#
# COMPACT_ATOMS: atom_id res chain seq x y z
N MET A 1 2.00 46.30 -9.23
CA MET A 1 2.35 45.21 -8.30
C MET A 1 1.65 43.98 -8.84
N LYS A 2 2.41 43.05 -9.40
CA LYS A 2 1.94 41.84 -10.07
C LYS A 2 1.94 40.76 -9.00
N VAL A 3 0.80 40.14 -8.73
CA VAL A 3 0.69 39.05 -7.74
C VAL A 3 0.32 37.81 -8.54
N GLU A 4 1.23 36.83 -8.51
CA GLU A 4 1.15 35.56 -9.21
C GLU A 4 0.38 34.57 -8.34
N ASP A 5 -0.89 34.34 -8.64
CA ASP A 5 -1.69 33.20 -8.16
C ASP A 5 -1.85 32.23 -9.32
N GLY A 6 -1.00 31.20 -9.40
CA GLY A 6 -1.07 30.24 -10.51
C GLY A 6 -0.25 28.96 -10.38
N GLN A 7 0.19 28.59 -9.16
CA GLN A 7 1.18 27.51 -9.03
C GLN A 7 0.65 26.22 -8.36
N GLU A 8 -0.52 26.22 -7.71
CA GLU A 8 -1.07 25.03 -7.04
C GLU A 8 -2.07 24.24 -7.91
N GLU A 9 -2.92 24.88 -8.71
CA GLU A 9 -3.82 24.16 -9.64
C GLU A 9 -3.09 23.46 -10.79
N ALA A 10 -1.89 23.95 -11.14
CA ALA A 10 -1.10 23.40 -12.24
C ALA A 10 -0.56 22.00 -11.93
N GLY A 11 -0.26 21.68 -10.66
CA GLY A 11 0.29 20.37 -10.27
C GLY A 11 -0.72 19.24 -10.43
N VAL A 12 -1.95 19.46 -9.96
CA VAL A 12 -3.04 18.46 -9.99
C VAL A 12 -3.58 18.26 -11.41
N MET A 13 -3.69 19.32 -12.22
CA MET A 13 -4.07 19.18 -13.63
C MET A 13 -3.01 18.44 -14.45
N VAL A 14 -1.72 18.64 -14.13
CA VAL A 14 -0.62 17.95 -14.82
C VAL A 14 -0.59 16.46 -14.47
N SER A 15 -0.78 16.07 -13.20
CA SER A 15 -0.80 14.65 -12.80
C SER A 15 -2.03 13.91 -13.36
N ALA A 16 -3.22 14.53 -13.35
CA ALA A 16 -4.41 13.97 -14.00
C ALA A 16 -4.22 13.77 -15.51
N SER A 17 -3.65 14.77 -16.21
CA SER A 17 -3.36 14.66 -17.64
C SER A 17 -2.29 13.61 -17.97
N ALA A 18 -1.30 13.45 -17.10
CA ALA A 18 -0.25 12.45 -17.24
C ALA A 18 -0.79 11.04 -17.01
N GLY A 19 -1.68 10.86 -16.03
CA GLY A 19 -2.37 9.59 -15.76
C GLY A 19 -3.27 9.15 -16.91
N GLU A 20 -4.06 10.08 -17.47
CA GLU A 20 -4.89 9.81 -18.66
C GLU A 20 -4.06 9.43 -19.88
N THR A 21 -2.93 10.11 -20.09
CA THR A 21 -1.99 9.82 -21.19
C THR A 21 -1.37 8.43 -21.02
N ALA A 22 -0.85 8.11 -19.82
CA ALA A 22 -0.26 6.80 -19.52
C ALA A 22 -1.28 5.66 -19.66
N LEU A 23 -2.53 5.87 -19.24
CA LEU A 23 -3.64 4.93 -19.44
C LEU A 23 -3.92 4.68 -20.93
N SER A 24 -3.97 5.75 -21.72
CA SER A 24 -4.22 5.66 -23.16
C SER A 24 -3.10 4.90 -23.87
N GLU A 25 -1.83 5.17 -23.53
CA GLU A 25 -0.66 4.48 -24.08
C GLU A 25 -0.63 3.00 -23.68
N MET A 26 -0.89 2.68 -22.41
CA MET A 26 -1.01 1.30 -21.93
C MET A 26 -2.09 0.52 -22.69
N ASN A 27 -3.27 1.13 -22.88
CA ASN A 27 -4.36 0.51 -23.62
C ASN A 27 -4.03 0.31 -25.11
N ALA A 28 -3.30 1.26 -25.72
CA ALA A 28 -2.84 1.14 -27.09
C ALA A 28 -1.82 -0.01 -27.26
N ALA A 29 -0.87 -0.13 -26.34
CA ALA A 29 0.10 -1.24 -26.30
C ALA A 29 -0.61 -2.59 -26.14
N PHE A 30 -1.62 -2.66 -25.27
CA PHE A 30 -2.41 -3.89 -25.08
C PHE A 30 -3.23 -4.27 -26.32
N ALA A 31 -3.90 -3.29 -26.94
CA ALA A 31 -4.65 -3.51 -28.19
C ALA A 31 -3.73 -3.97 -29.34
N SER A 32 -2.51 -3.42 -29.40
CA SER A 32 -1.47 -3.86 -30.33
C SER A 32 -1.10 -5.33 -30.10
N CYS A 33 -0.92 -5.76 -28.85
CA CYS A 33 -0.69 -7.18 -28.52
C CYS A 33 -1.85 -8.08 -28.98
N LEU A 34 -3.09 -7.68 -28.69
CA LEU A 34 -4.28 -8.46 -29.06
C LEU A 34 -4.46 -8.59 -30.57
N SER A 35 -4.09 -7.58 -31.35
CA SER A 35 -4.17 -7.65 -32.82
C SER A 35 -3.28 -8.74 -33.42
N LEU A 36 -2.17 -9.07 -32.74
CA LEU A 36 -1.24 -10.11 -33.15
C LEU A 36 -1.77 -11.51 -32.81
N VAL A 37 -2.35 -11.68 -31.62
CA VAL A 37 -2.85 -12.97 -31.12
C VAL A 37 -4.24 -13.34 -31.66
N CYS A 38 -5.08 -12.33 -31.91
CA CYS A 38 -6.47 -12.48 -32.32
C CYS A 38 -6.72 -11.75 -33.65
N PRO A 39 -6.21 -12.27 -34.78
CA PRO A 39 -6.46 -11.65 -36.07
C PRO A 39 -7.96 -11.66 -36.39
N PRO A 40 -8.47 -10.65 -37.14
CA PRO A 40 -9.87 -10.62 -37.55
C PRO A 40 -10.28 -11.90 -38.28
N ILE A 41 -11.39 -12.48 -37.86
CA ILE A 41 -11.91 -13.72 -38.46
C ILE A 41 -12.34 -13.42 -39.90
N GLN A 42 -11.58 -13.93 -40.88
CA GLN A 42 -11.98 -13.90 -42.29
C GLN A 42 -12.72 -15.19 -42.65
N TYR A 43 -13.88 -15.06 -43.29
CA TYR A 43 -14.64 -16.16 -43.84
C TYR A 43 -14.45 -16.24 -45.36
N PRO A 44 -14.21 -17.44 -45.92
CA PRO A 44 -14.05 -18.74 -45.25
C PRO A 44 -12.68 -18.87 -44.56
N PRO A 45 -12.59 -19.59 -43.42
CA PRO A 45 -11.36 -19.65 -42.63
C PRO A 45 -10.22 -20.30 -43.43
N HIS A 46 -9.15 -19.55 -43.67
CA HIS A 46 -7.93 -20.07 -44.27
C HIS A 46 -7.19 -20.93 -43.23
N CYS A 47 -7.52 -22.23 -43.19
CA CYS A 47 -6.77 -23.21 -42.40
C CYS A 47 -5.28 -23.18 -42.79
N ARG A 48 -4.40 -22.63 -41.93
CA ARG A 48 -3.00 -23.05 -41.81
C ARG A 48 -2.47 -22.80 -40.39
N PHE A 49 -2.55 -23.82 -39.54
CA PHE A 49 -1.68 -23.94 -38.37
C PHE A 49 -0.23 -24.10 -38.88
N ASN A 50 0.65 -23.15 -38.55
CA ASN A 50 2.08 -23.23 -38.88
C ASN A 50 2.92 -23.12 -37.59
N PRO A 51 3.44 -24.24 -37.06
CA PRO A 51 4.11 -24.28 -35.75
C PRO A 51 5.46 -23.55 -35.69
N VAL A 52 6.04 -23.16 -36.83
CA VAL A 52 7.28 -22.36 -36.88
C VAL A 52 7.02 -20.86 -36.72
N ARG A 53 5.80 -20.40 -37.06
CA ARG A 53 5.40 -19.00 -36.80
C ARG A 53 5.21 -18.74 -35.31
N ASP A 54 4.60 -19.69 -34.59
CA ASP A 54 4.30 -19.56 -33.15
C ASP A 54 5.52 -19.18 -32.30
N ALA A 55 6.73 -19.67 -32.58
CA ALA A 55 7.92 -19.36 -31.79
C ALA A 55 8.54 -17.98 -32.08
N ALA A 56 8.34 -17.43 -33.29
CA ALA A 56 8.74 -16.06 -33.63
C ALA A 56 7.68 -15.06 -33.16
N ASP A 57 6.41 -15.46 -33.23
CA ASP A 57 5.26 -14.70 -32.75
C ASP A 57 5.32 -14.57 -31.21
N THR A 58 5.80 -15.57 -30.46
CA THR A 58 5.97 -15.45 -29.00
C THR A 58 7.00 -14.40 -28.60
N ALA A 59 8.13 -14.30 -29.30
CA ALA A 59 9.14 -13.29 -28.99
C ALA A 59 8.65 -11.86 -29.32
N GLU A 60 7.84 -11.72 -30.37
CA GLU A 60 7.19 -10.45 -30.70
C GLU A 60 6.09 -10.09 -29.70
N ILE A 61 5.31 -11.07 -29.23
CA ILE A 61 4.33 -10.89 -28.15
C ILE A 61 5.03 -10.44 -26.87
N GLU A 62 6.13 -11.08 -26.49
CA GLU A 62 6.92 -10.70 -25.31
C GLU A 62 7.41 -9.25 -25.41
N ALA A 63 7.98 -8.85 -26.55
CA ALA A 63 8.44 -7.48 -26.77
C ALA A 63 7.31 -6.44 -26.67
N ARG A 64 6.11 -6.74 -27.20
CA ARG A 64 4.96 -5.83 -27.10
C ARG A 64 4.37 -5.80 -25.67
N LEU A 65 4.45 -6.91 -24.94
CA LEU A 65 4.06 -6.95 -23.53
C LEU A 65 5.03 -6.18 -22.64
N GLU A 66 6.33 -6.15 -22.95
CA GLU A 66 7.30 -5.30 -22.23
C GLU A 66 6.90 -3.83 -22.28
N GLU A 67 6.46 -3.33 -23.45
CA GLU A 67 5.94 -1.96 -23.62
C GLU A 67 4.67 -1.72 -22.79
N PHE A 68 3.73 -2.67 -22.78
CA PHE A 68 2.54 -2.61 -21.92
C PHE A 68 2.92 -2.51 -20.44
N PHE A 69 3.85 -3.35 -19.97
CA PHE A 69 4.28 -3.36 -18.57
C PHE A 69 5.07 -2.11 -18.19
N LEU A 70 5.79 -1.50 -19.13
CA LEU A 70 6.44 -0.21 -18.93
C LEU A 70 5.41 0.88 -18.61
N HIS A 71 4.36 1.01 -19.41
CA HIS A 71 3.29 1.97 -19.17
C HIS A 71 2.50 1.67 -17.90
N ALA A 72 2.24 0.38 -17.61
CA ALA A 72 1.63 -0.02 -16.34
C ALA A 72 2.49 0.39 -15.14
N LYS A 73 3.83 0.29 -15.25
CA LYS A 73 4.73 0.70 -14.17
C LYS A 73 4.79 2.22 -13.97
N GLN A 74 4.74 2.98 -15.05
CA GLN A 74 4.65 4.44 -15.00
C GLN A 74 3.37 4.88 -14.26
N LEU A 75 2.26 4.20 -14.54
CA LEU A 75 0.97 4.47 -13.94
C LEU A 75 0.92 4.09 -12.45
N GLU A 76 1.53 2.97 -12.07
CA GLU A 76 1.72 2.61 -10.66
C GLU A 76 2.53 3.67 -9.89
N GLN A 77 3.60 4.20 -10.50
CA GLN A 77 4.41 5.26 -9.89
C GLN A 77 3.63 6.56 -9.73
N LEU A 78 2.81 6.94 -10.71
CA LEU A 78 1.95 8.11 -10.61
C LEU A 78 0.99 7.98 -9.42
N PHE A 79 0.32 6.83 -9.26
CA PHE A 79 -0.57 6.62 -8.11
C PHE A 79 0.16 6.61 -6.76
N LEU A 80 1.35 6.02 -6.68
CA LEU A 80 2.14 6.04 -5.45
C LEU A 80 2.58 7.46 -5.07
N ASN A 81 2.98 8.27 -6.06
CA ASN A 81 3.36 9.66 -5.84
C ASN A 81 2.15 10.52 -5.47
N ASP A 82 1.01 10.39 -6.17
CA ASP A 82 -0.23 11.08 -5.82
C ASP A 82 -0.70 10.72 -4.40
N THR A 83 -0.53 9.46 -3.97
CA THR A 83 -0.85 9.03 -2.60
C THR A 83 0.10 9.66 -1.58
N ALA A 84 1.39 9.72 -1.87
CA ALA A 84 2.38 10.35 -0.99
C ALA A 84 2.19 11.87 -0.88
N ASP A 85 1.85 12.52 -2.00
CA ASP A 85 1.55 13.95 -2.05
C ASP A 85 0.23 14.24 -1.32
N SER A 86 -0.81 13.42 -1.50
CA SER A 86 -2.06 13.55 -0.74
C SER A 86 -1.86 13.40 0.76
N LEU A 87 -1.06 12.42 1.21
CA LEU A 87 -0.72 12.25 2.63
C LEU A 87 0.11 13.42 3.18
N SER A 88 1.02 13.95 2.37
CA SER A 88 1.83 15.12 2.72
C SER A 88 0.97 16.38 2.82
N SER A 89 0.03 16.56 1.89
CA SER A 89 -0.96 17.64 1.91
C SER A 89 -1.91 17.52 3.09
N MET A 90 -2.40 16.32 3.44
CA MET A 90 -3.22 16.12 4.65
C MET A 90 -2.45 16.48 5.94
N THR A 91 -1.15 16.19 5.96
CA THR A 91 -0.28 16.55 7.08
C THR A 91 -0.07 18.07 7.16
N LEU A 92 -0.04 18.77 6.02
CA LEU A 92 0.14 20.22 5.95
C LEU A 92 -1.16 21.00 6.13
N GLU A 93 -2.29 20.55 5.58
CA GLU A 93 -3.64 21.12 5.73
C GLU A 93 -4.18 20.96 7.16
N SER A 94 -3.68 19.98 7.93
CA SER A 94 -3.87 19.92 9.39
C SER A 94 -3.30 21.17 10.10
N SER A 95 -2.39 21.91 9.46
CA SER A 95 -1.74 23.11 9.98
C SER A 95 -2.44 24.42 9.62
N THR A 96 -3.33 24.45 8.62
CA THR A 96 -3.95 25.68 8.11
C THR A 96 -5.42 25.45 7.75
N ALA A 97 -6.29 26.09 8.52
CA ALA A 97 -7.73 25.84 8.59
C ALA A 97 -8.57 26.24 7.36
N GLU A 98 -9.78 25.65 7.32
CA GLU A 98 -11.06 26.13 6.75
C GLU A 98 -11.61 25.47 5.46
N ALA A 99 -12.36 24.36 5.63
CA ALA A 99 -13.46 23.93 4.76
C ALA A 99 -14.54 23.21 5.58
N ASP A 100 -15.69 23.87 5.77
CA ASP A 100 -16.50 23.88 7.02
C ASP A 100 -17.74 22.94 7.05
N ALA A 101 -17.65 21.70 6.53
CA ALA A 101 -18.77 20.74 6.73
C ALA A 101 -18.39 19.25 6.73
N GLU A 102 -17.41 18.86 5.92
CA GLU A 102 -16.91 17.47 5.87
C GLU A 102 -15.68 17.26 6.78
N VAL A 103 -14.89 18.33 6.96
CA VAL A 103 -13.72 18.39 7.85
C VAL A 103 -14.11 18.33 9.33
N THR A 104 -15.29 18.80 9.72
CA THR A 104 -15.76 18.70 11.12
C THR A 104 -16.03 17.25 11.52
N GLY A 105 -16.57 16.43 10.61
CA GLY A 105 -16.74 14.99 10.83
C GLY A 105 -15.41 14.25 10.91
N GLY A 106 -14.47 14.55 10.01
CA GLY A 106 -13.12 13.97 10.04
C GLY A 106 -12.32 14.37 11.27
N ARG A 107 -12.40 15.64 11.70
CA ARG A 107 -11.71 16.15 12.90
C ARG A 107 -12.30 15.62 14.19
N GLN A 108 -13.62 15.40 14.24
CA GLN A 108 -14.27 14.71 15.36
C GLN A 108 -13.84 13.25 15.43
N GLN A 109 -13.85 12.53 14.31
CA GLN A 109 -13.36 11.15 14.25
C GLN A 109 -11.87 11.06 14.64
N GLN A 110 -11.05 12.00 14.18
CA GLN A 110 -9.65 12.08 14.57
C GLN A 110 -9.50 12.31 16.08
N SER A 111 -10.26 13.24 16.66
CA SER A 111 -10.25 13.49 18.10
C SER A 111 -10.73 12.28 18.91
N GLU A 112 -11.71 11.53 18.41
CA GLU A 112 -12.19 10.29 19.04
C GLU A 112 -11.11 9.20 18.98
N LEU A 113 -10.43 9.04 17.84
CA LEU A 113 -9.33 8.11 17.67
C LEU A 113 -8.13 8.48 18.56
N GLU A 114 -7.77 9.75 18.65
CA GLU A 114 -6.69 10.24 19.53
C GLU A 114 -7.01 9.95 21.01
N LEU A 115 -8.27 10.13 21.43
CA LEU A 115 -8.70 9.80 22.79
C LEU A 115 -8.67 8.29 23.05
N GLU A 116 -9.09 7.48 22.08
CA GLU A 116 -9.04 6.02 22.18
C GLU A 116 -7.59 5.52 22.25
N ILE A 117 -6.67 6.11 21.47
CA ILE A 117 -5.23 5.82 21.55
C ILE A 117 -4.71 6.09 22.97
N LEU A 118 -4.99 7.26 23.55
CA LEU A 118 -4.56 7.58 24.91
C LEU A 118 -5.12 6.60 25.95
N ASN A 119 -6.36 6.16 25.77
CA ASN A 119 -6.98 5.17 26.65
C ASN A 119 -6.32 3.79 26.52
N LEU A 120 -6.06 3.35 25.28
CA LEU A 120 -5.35 2.10 25.01
C LEU A 120 -3.93 2.13 25.55
N GLU A 121 -3.21 3.24 25.42
CA GLU A 121 -1.86 3.42 25.99
C GLU A 121 -1.86 3.33 27.51
N ALA A 122 -2.85 3.93 28.18
CA ALA A 122 -3.01 3.83 29.63
C ALA A 122 -3.30 2.39 30.09
N GLU A 123 -4.21 1.68 29.40
CA GLU A 123 -4.51 0.27 29.70
C GLU A 123 -3.29 -0.63 29.47
N LEU A 124 -2.50 -0.36 28.42
CA LEU A 124 -1.26 -1.09 28.12
C LEU A 124 -0.23 -0.90 29.23
N ALA A 125 -0.08 0.32 29.74
CA ALA A 125 0.78 0.62 30.88
C ALA A 125 0.35 -0.14 32.14
N GLU A 126 -0.94 -0.13 32.48
CA GLU A 126 -1.46 -0.88 33.64
C GLU A 126 -1.23 -2.39 33.49
N LYS A 127 -1.43 -2.94 32.29
CA LYS A 127 -1.16 -4.36 32.01
C LYS A 127 0.32 -4.70 32.15
N ASN A 128 1.22 -3.83 31.70
CA ASN A 128 2.66 -4.03 31.89
C ASN A 128 3.04 -4.04 33.36
N ASP A 129 2.52 -3.10 34.16
CA ASP A 129 2.73 -3.09 35.62
C ASP A 129 2.23 -4.39 36.28
N LEU A 130 1.10 -4.91 35.80
CA LEU A 130 0.55 -6.17 36.30
C LEU A 130 1.43 -7.37 35.93
N ILE A 131 1.96 -7.39 34.71
CA ILE A 131 2.93 -8.41 34.25
C ILE A 131 4.17 -8.38 35.13
N GLU A 132 4.72 -7.20 35.44
CA GLU A 132 5.90 -7.09 36.32
C GLU A 132 5.61 -7.68 37.71
N LYS A 133 4.48 -7.30 38.32
CA LYS A 133 4.05 -7.83 39.62
C LYS A 133 3.91 -9.36 39.61
N TYR A 134 3.25 -9.91 38.59
CA TYR A 134 3.13 -11.37 38.47
C TYR A 134 4.46 -12.05 38.19
N THR A 135 5.35 -11.41 37.43
CA THR A 135 6.71 -11.92 37.18
C THR A 135 7.49 -12.04 38.48
N GLU A 136 7.38 -11.07 39.40
CA GLU A 136 7.99 -11.17 40.73
C GLU A 136 7.41 -12.29 41.57
N VAL A 137 6.08 -12.45 41.55
CA VAL A 137 5.40 -13.55 42.24
C VAL A 137 5.93 -14.88 41.73
N VAL A 138 5.90 -15.11 40.41
CA VAL A 138 6.40 -16.32 39.76
C VAL A 138 7.85 -16.60 40.17
N ARG A 139 8.73 -15.60 40.10
CA ARG A 139 10.12 -15.71 40.54
C ARG A 139 10.24 -16.13 42.02
N GLY A 140 9.38 -15.59 42.88
CA GLY A 140 9.28 -15.97 44.29
C GLY A 140 8.85 -17.42 44.48
N TRP A 141 7.89 -17.89 43.68
CA TRP A 141 7.45 -19.30 43.66
C TRP A 141 8.53 -20.23 43.14
N GLU A 142 9.23 -19.88 42.07
CA GLU A 142 10.39 -20.64 41.55
C GLU A 142 11.46 -20.81 42.62
N GLY A 143 11.76 -19.76 43.38
CA GLY A 143 12.72 -19.83 44.49
C GLY A 143 12.25 -20.75 45.63
N LYS A 144 10.95 -20.71 45.98
CA LYS A 144 10.37 -21.63 46.96
C LYS A 144 10.42 -23.08 46.46
N PHE A 145 10.08 -23.30 45.19
CA PHE A 145 10.11 -24.61 44.56
C PHE A 145 11.53 -25.17 44.53
N LYS A 146 12.53 -24.38 44.13
CA LYS A 146 13.95 -24.79 44.20
C LYS A 146 14.37 -25.21 45.61
N ARG A 147 14.03 -24.43 46.65
CA ARG A 147 14.35 -24.80 48.04
C ARG A 147 13.64 -26.07 48.48
N LEU A 148 12.40 -26.28 48.05
CA LEU A 148 11.66 -27.49 48.33
C LEU A 148 12.32 -28.69 47.63
N ASP A 149 12.68 -28.55 46.35
CA ASP A 149 13.33 -29.57 45.54
C ASP A 149 14.69 -30.00 46.12
N HIS A 150 15.49 -29.05 46.60
CA HIS A 150 16.75 -29.33 47.31
C HIS A 150 16.54 -30.07 48.65
N ARG A 151 15.40 -29.85 49.34
CA ARG A 151 15.07 -30.56 50.58
C ARG A 151 14.45 -31.93 50.34
N MET A 152 13.77 -32.10 49.20
CA MET A 152 13.07 -33.32 48.80
C MET A 152 13.95 -34.25 47.97
N SER A 153 15.10 -33.78 47.50
CA SER A 153 16.20 -34.61 47.03
C SER A 153 17.07 -34.96 48.24
N PRO A 154 16.81 -36.08 48.95
CA PRO A 154 17.82 -36.59 49.89
C PRO A 154 19.07 -36.89 49.07
N ASP A 155 20.25 -36.57 49.62
CA ASP A 155 21.55 -36.81 49.01
C ASP A 155 21.55 -38.06 48.12
N ARG A 156 21.64 -37.85 46.80
CA ARG A 156 22.14 -38.88 45.89
C ARG A 156 23.64 -39.01 46.16
N GLU A 157 23.97 -39.78 47.20
CA GLU A 157 25.21 -40.54 47.21
C GLU A 157 25.22 -41.55 46.05
#